data_AF-A0A9W6Y0K8-F1
#
_entry.id   AF-A0A9W6Y0K8-F1
#
_cell.length_a   1.000
_cell.length_b   1.000
_cell.length_c   1.000
_cell.angle_alpha   90.00
_cell.angle_beta   90.00
_cell.angle_gamma   90.00
#
_symmetry.space_group_name_H-M   'P 1'
#
loop_
_entity.id
_entity.type
_entity.pdbx_description
1 polymer ?
#
loop_
_entity_poly.entity_id
_entity_poly.type
_entity_poly.pdbx_seq_one_letter_code
_entity_poly.pdbx_strand_id
1 'polypeptide(L)'
;MTPPRPLRHSPPSSSMAPATQHVDVAPVPLDAESPEPLPAVPQDFPVLCQICLDAPASVFQLCGAQCLAELCELCLVQHVAASVYTFYPGVLPKVRCPVCLTLLNKNQWQRFVLPVASEQAQEQQETEQLADDSSHVLDKYVMLCRQSCGFQSPCCHNAEYTMLPERYADSDDEGDDEEDVARLELLLEQVEALPELHRRGVEFCYHREEVESFYAFLATTFGARVERVLWRLLPKIVDEERRAALLLRHLGTHPDAHTRCCGAKVCFKCKATDHHDGACRDFIEDESVVESMAQPLPRIAAEGDEPESDAARAALGSTRAGPPPAFAARAAASLAAAGQGASTRVGGWDEAQVDGRQPDARGRAALAQPVGAVSPDAQR
;
A
#
# COMPACT_ATOMS: atom_id res chain seq x y z
N MET A 1 -31.12 45.30 -60.22
CA MET A 1 -31.17 44.18 -59.25
C MET A 1 -29.92 44.25 -58.41
N THR A 2 -30.04 44.73 -57.18
CA THR A 2 -28.92 44.96 -56.25
C THR A 2 -28.67 43.67 -55.47
N PRO A 3 -27.44 43.15 -55.39
CA PRO A 3 -27.17 41.90 -54.67
C PRO A 3 -27.42 42.06 -53.17
N PRO A 4 -27.94 41.03 -52.48
CA PRO A 4 -28.20 41.06 -51.05
C PRO A 4 -26.90 41.22 -50.26
N ARG A 5 -26.93 42.12 -49.28
CA ARG A 5 -25.82 42.45 -48.39
C ARG A 5 -25.53 41.25 -47.47
N PRO A 6 -24.29 40.74 -47.38
CA PRO A 6 -23.96 39.63 -46.49
C PRO A 6 -24.20 40.03 -45.03
N LEU A 7 -24.92 39.17 -44.30
CA LEU A 7 -25.18 39.32 -42.88
C LEU A 7 -23.85 39.31 -42.13
N ARG A 8 -23.58 40.37 -41.37
CA ARG A 8 -22.40 40.47 -40.51
C ARG A 8 -22.57 39.44 -39.38
N HIS A 9 -21.75 38.40 -39.40
CA HIS A 9 -21.60 37.49 -38.26
C HIS A 9 -21.03 38.29 -37.08
N SER A 10 -21.74 38.28 -35.96
CA SER A 10 -21.23 38.80 -34.69
C SER A 10 -19.93 38.07 -34.33
N PRO A 11 -18.90 38.77 -33.82
CA PRO A 11 -17.69 38.12 -33.37
C PRO A 11 -18.03 37.10 -32.26
N PRO A 12 -17.42 35.90 -32.27
CA PRO A 12 -17.64 34.93 -31.22
C PRO A 12 -17.27 35.57 -29.88
N SER A 13 -18.18 35.48 -28.91
CA SER A 13 -17.94 35.90 -27.52
C SER A 13 -16.61 35.30 -27.07
N SER A 14 -15.65 36.17 -26.74
CA SER A 14 -14.33 35.77 -26.27
C SER A 14 -14.50 35.03 -24.95
N SER A 15 -14.56 33.71 -25.02
CA SER A 15 -14.57 32.83 -23.85
C SER A 15 -13.23 33.01 -23.15
N MET A 16 -13.24 33.62 -21.97
CA MET A 16 -12.03 33.70 -21.17
C MET A 16 -11.60 32.29 -20.79
N ALA A 17 -10.35 31.95 -21.10
CA ALA A 17 -9.78 30.68 -20.68
C ALA A 17 -9.79 30.62 -19.14
N PRO A 18 -10.16 29.48 -18.53
CA PRO A 18 -10.11 29.34 -17.09
C PRO A 18 -8.67 29.48 -16.59
N ALA A 19 -8.48 30.16 -15.45
CA ALA A 19 -7.16 30.35 -14.87
C ALA A 19 -6.56 29.01 -14.38
N THR A 20 -5.29 28.78 -14.71
CA THR A 20 -4.52 27.60 -14.31
C THR A 20 -3.28 27.97 -13.51
N GLN A 21 -2.78 27.03 -12.70
CA GLN A 21 -1.57 27.16 -11.91
C GLN A 21 -0.77 25.85 -11.90
N HIS A 22 0.56 25.95 -11.97
CA HIS A 22 1.46 24.82 -11.79
C HIS A 22 1.73 24.59 -10.30
N VAL A 23 1.41 23.40 -9.79
CA VAL A 23 1.50 23.05 -8.37
C VAL A 23 2.09 21.67 -8.16
N ASP A 24 2.67 21.45 -6.97
CA ASP A 24 2.98 20.11 -6.47
C ASP A 24 1.74 19.54 -5.77
N VAL A 25 1.36 18.31 -6.13
CA VAL A 25 0.16 17.64 -5.61
C VAL A 25 0.37 17.19 -4.17
N ALA A 26 1.59 16.79 -3.80
CA ALA A 26 1.93 16.28 -2.48
C ALA A 26 3.44 16.45 -2.26
N PRO A 27 3.87 17.61 -1.72
CA PRO A 27 5.29 17.90 -1.55
C PRO A 27 5.99 16.91 -0.60
N VAL A 28 5.26 16.41 0.40
CA VAL A 28 5.74 15.48 1.42
C VAL A 28 5.04 14.13 1.27
N PRO A 29 5.68 12.99 1.60
CA PRO A 29 4.99 11.71 1.66
C PRO A 29 3.80 11.76 2.62
N LEU A 30 2.66 11.18 2.20
CA LEU A 30 1.38 11.27 2.92
C LEU A 30 1.38 10.57 4.27
N ASP A 31 2.28 9.63 4.48
CA ASP A 31 2.45 8.83 5.68
C ASP A 31 3.82 9.03 6.33
N ALA A 32 4.51 10.13 6.00
CA ALA A 32 5.74 10.54 6.69
C ALA A 32 5.48 10.85 8.18
N GLU A 33 4.33 11.43 8.48
CA GLU A 33 3.90 11.72 9.85
C GLU A 33 3.20 10.48 10.42
N SER A 34 3.95 9.66 11.16
CA SER A 34 3.33 8.73 12.12
C SER A 34 2.67 9.57 13.22
N PRO A 35 1.42 9.28 13.61
CA PRO A 35 0.86 9.86 14.84
C PRO A 35 1.89 9.65 15.95
N GLU A 36 2.33 10.73 16.59
CA GLU A 36 3.29 10.62 17.67
C GLU A 36 2.70 9.67 18.72
N PRO A 37 3.47 8.66 19.17
CA PRO A 37 3.03 7.82 20.27
C PRO A 37 2.75 8.73 21.46
N LEU A 38 1.61 8.52 22.12
CA LEU A 38 1.33 9.23 23.36
C LEU A 38 2.46 8.90 24.36
N PRO A 39 2.92 9.89 25.16
CA PRO A 39 3.95 9.65 26.14
C PRO A 39 3.52 8.50 27.05
N ALA A 40 4.40 7.50 27.20
CA ALA A 40 4.13 6.35 28.03
C ALA A 40 3.82 6.82 29.46
N VAL A 41 2.63 6.49 29.95
CA VAL A 41 2.30 6.71 31.36
C VAL A 41 3.16 5.73 32.17
N PRO A 42 3.97 6.19 33.13
CA PRO A 42 4.76 5.30 33.98
C PRO A 42 3.84 4.26 34.62
N GLN A 43 4.11 2.99 34.38
CA GLN A 43 3.37 1.91 35.01
C GLN A 43 4.22 1.30 36.13
N ASP A 44 3.63 1.16 37.31
CA ASP A 44 4.29 0.61 38.51
C ASP A 44 4.59 -0.89 38.40
N PHE A 45 4.02 -1.58 37.39
CA PHE A 45 4.20 -3.00 37.15
C PHE A 45 4.42 -3.29 35.65
N PRO A 46 5.31 -4.24 35.30
CA PRO A 46 5.48 -4.64 33.92
C PRO A 46 4.21 -5.34 33.43
N VAL A 47 3.61 -4.77 32.40
CA VAL A 47 2.53 -5.41 31.65
C VAL A 47 3.11 -6.60 30.90
N LEU A 48 2.47 -7.76 31.00
CA LEU A 48 2.85 -8.95 30.25
C LEU A 48 2.25 -8.91 28.84
N CYS A 49 2.98 -9.47 27.88
CA CYS A 49 2.53 -9.58 26.50
C CYS A 49 1.21 -10.38 26.42
N GLN A 50 0.21 -9.83 25.74
CA GLN A 50 -1.11 -10.47 25.58
C GLN A 50 -1.10 -11.72 24.70
N ILE A 51 -0.02 -12.00 23.95
CA ILE A 51 0.12 -13.18 23.09
C ILE A 51 0.81 -14.32 23.84
N CYS A 52 2.05 -14.13 24.30
CA CYS A 52 2.78 -15.21 24.98
C CYS A 52 2.50 -15.31 26.48
N LEU A 53 1.97 -14.25 27.11
CA LEU A 53 1.74 -14.15 28.56
C LEU A 53 3.00 -14.30 29.43
N ASP A 54 4.18 -14.29 28.82
CA ASP A 54 5.45 -14.60 29.49
C ASP A 54 6.43 -13.42 29.50
N ALA A 55 6.57 -12.72 28.37
CA ALA A 55 7.51 -11.60 28.21
C ALA A 55 6.87 -10.26 28.59
N PRO A 56 7.64 -9.28 29.08
CA PRO A 56 7.14 -7.91 29.26
C PRO A 56 6.73 -7.32 27.91
N ALA A 57 5.61 -6.60 27.90
CA ALA A 57 5.15 -5.86 26.74
C ALA A 57 6.06 -4.64 26.48
N SER A 58 6.50 -4.49 25.24
CA SER A 58 7.31 -3.37 24.76
C SER A 58 6.63 -2.58 23.64
N VAL A 59 5.58 -3.14 23.04
CA VAL A 59 4.81 -2.53 21.97
C VAL A 59 3.41 -2.22 22.47
N PHE A 60 3.05 -0.94 22.41
CA PHE A 60 1.77 -0.42 22.87
C PHE A 60 1.07 0.34 21.75
N GLN A 61 -0.26 0.43 21.82
CA GLN A 61 -1.07 1.31 20.98
C GLN A 61 -0.80 1.16 19.46
N LEU A 62 -0.56 -0.07 19.01
CA LEU A 62 -0.01 -0.37 17.68
C LEU A 62 -0.76 0.30 16.50
N CYS A 63 -2.10 0.36 16.56
CA CYS A 63 -2.91 0.99 15.50
C CYS A 63 -3.41 2.40 15.85
N GLY A 64 -3.03 2.97 17.00
CA GLY A 64 -3.43 4.30 17.46
C GLY A 64 -3.78 4.36 18.95
N ALA A 65 -4.12 5.55 19.44
CA ALA A 65 -4.32 5.84 20.88
C ALA A 65 -5.41 4.99 21.58
N GLN A 66 -6.40 4.50 20.83
CA GLN A 66 -7.48 3.64 21.36
C GLN A 66 -7.13 2.14 21.33
N CYS A 67 -5.97 1.78 20.77
CA CYS A 67 -5.54 0.39 20.67
C CYS A 67 -5.02 -0.10 22.01
N LEU A 68 -5.62 -1.18 22.53
CA LEU A 68 -5.25 -1.81 23.80
C LEU A 68 -4.17 -2.88 23.63
N ALA A 69 -3.44 -2.87 22.52
CA ALA A 69 -2.41 -3.87 22.26
C ALA A 69 -1.24 -3.67 23.22
N GLU A 70 -0.87 -4.75 23.90
CA GLU A 70 0.28 -4.82 24.82
C GLU A 70 1.08 -6.06 24.45
N LEU A 71 2.09 -5.90 23.61
CA LEU A 71 2.79 -7.01 22.95
C LEU A 71 4.29 -6.94 23.23
N CYS A 72 4.96 -8.08 23.31
CA CYS A 72 6.41 -8.10 23.13
C CYS A 72 6.73 -8.06 21.63
N GLU A 73 7.91 -7.53 21.32
CA GLU A 73 8.40 -7.39 19.94
C GLU A 73 8.44 -8.72 19.18
N LEU A 74 8.94 -9.78 19.83
CA LEU A 74 9.04 -11.12 19.22
C LEU A 74 7.67 -11.65 18.74
N CYS A 75 6.64 -11.55 19.57
CA CYS A 75 5.29 -12.00 19.19
C CYS A 75 4.70 -11.14 18.07
N LEU A 76 4.99 -9.84 18.04
CA LEU A 76 4.54 -8.98 16.95
C LEU A 76 5.23 -9.36 15.63
N VAL A 77 6.55 -9.54 15.63
CA VAL A 77 7.31 -9.94 14.43
C VAL A 77 6.81 -11.28 13.88
N GLN A 78 6.61 -12.29 14.75
CA GLN A 78 6.07 -13.57 14.34
C GLN A 78 4.65 -13.46 13.77
N HIS A 79 3.80 -12.62 14.36
CA HIS A 79 2.45 -12.37 13.85
C HIS A 79 2.46 -11.68 12.48
N VAL A 80 3.33 -10.67 12.29
CA VAL A 80 3.49 -9.99 11.01
C VAL A 80 4.01 -10.96 9.95
N ALA A 81 5.05 -11.75 10.26
CA ALA A 81 5.57 -12.77 9.37
C ALA A 81 4.48 -13.77 8.96
N ALA A 82 3.77 -14.35 9.93
CA ALA A 82 2.65 -15.25 9.64
C ALA A 82 1.58 -14.57 8.76
N SER A 83 1.23 -13.32 9.07
CA SER A 83 0.27 -12.55 8.27
C SER A 83 0.73 -12.37 6.83
N VAL A 84 1.98 -11.99 6.58
CA VAL A 84 2.49 -11.76 5.21
C VAL A 84 2.64 -13.08 4.44
N TYR A 85 3.18 -14.13 5.06
CA TYR A 85 3.46 -15.40 4.39
C TYR A 85 2.21 -16.24 4.08
N THR A 86 1.06 -15.90 4.66
CA THR A 86 -0.22 -16.57 4.32
C THR A 86 -0.83 -16.07 3.00
N PHE A 87 -0.34 -14.97 2.43
CA PHE A 87 -0.85 -14.45 1.15
C PHE A 87 -0.18 -15.09 -0.06
N TYR A 88 -0.97 -15.26 -1.12
CA TYR A 88 -0.52 -15.75 -2.42
C TYR A 88 -0.18 -14.60 -3.38
N PRO A 89 0.76 -14.81 -4.32
CA PRO A 89 0.99 -13.90 -5.44
C PRO A 89 -0.31 -13.44 -6.11
N GLY A 90 -0.42 -12.14 -6.36
CA GLY A 90 -1.60 -11.53 -7.00
C GLY A 90 -2.67 -11.02 -6.01
N VAL A 91 -2.56 -11.33 -4.72
CA VAL A 91 -3.43 -10.80 -3.66
C VAL A 91 -2.68 -9.78 -2.83
N LEU A 92 -3.30 -8.62 -2.59
CA LEU A 92 -2.72 -7.58 -1.74
C LEU A 92 -2.59 -8.06 -0.27
N PRO A 93 -1.38 -8.08 0.31
CA PRO A 93 -1.16 -8.53 1.66
C PRO A 93 -1.68 -7.50 2.67
N LYS A 94 -2.54 -7.93 3.58
CA LYS A 94 -3.14 -7.08 4.61
C LYS A 94 -2.70 -7.52 6.00
N VAL A 95 -1.92 -6.68 6.68
CA VAL A 95 -1.49 -6.92 8.06
C VAL A 95 -2.51 -6.29 9.03
N ARG A 96 -2.94 -7.06 10.03
CA ARG A 96 -3.88 -6.61 11.06
C ARG A 96 -3.22 -6.63 12.43
N CYS A 97 -3.66 -5.73 13.31
CA CYS A 97 -3.32 -5.79 14.73
C CYS A 97 -3.81 -7.12 15.32
N PRO A 98 -2.97 -7.87 16.04
CA PRO A 98 -3.39 -9.16 16.64
C PRO A 98 -4.44 -9.01 17.74
N VAL A 99 -4.65 -7.80 18.27
CA VAL A 99 -5.54 -7.54 19.41
C VAL A 99 -6.89 -7.00 18.95
N CYS A 100 -6.90 -5.88 18.19
CA CYS A 100 -8.14 -5.24 17.75
C CYS A 100 -8.51 -5.53 16.29
N LEU A 101 -7.71 -6.32 15.56
CA LEU A 101 -7.91 -6.70 14.15
C LEU A 101 -8.01 -5.53 13.15
N THR A 102 -7.66 -4.31 13.58
CA THR A 102 -7.58 -3.13 12.72
C THR A 102 -6.40 -3.28 11.77
N LEU A 103 -6.56 -2.86 10.50
CA LEU A 103 -5.49 -2.89 9.51
C LEU A 103 -4.35 -1.96 9.94
N LEU A 104 -3.11 -2.41 9.73
CA LEU A 104 -1.92 -1.66 10.09
C LEU A 104 -1.26 -1.13 8.83
N ASN A 105 -0.97 0.18 8.83
CA ASN A 105 -0.07 0.78 7.85
C ASN A 105 1.35 0.23 8.05
N LYS A 106 2.08 0.01 6.95
CA LYS A 106 3.47 -0.45 6.93
C LYS A 106 4.37 0.28 7.93
N ASN A 107 4.27 1.60 8.05
CA ASN A 107 5.10 2.40 8.94
C ASN A 107 4.90 2.06 10.42
N GLN A 108 3.74 1.50 10.79
CA GLN A 108 3.43 1.11 12.17
C GLN A 108 4.16 -0.16 12.59
N TRP A 109 4.46 -1.07 11.67
CA TRP A 109 5.06 -2.37 11.98
C TRP A 109 6.46 -2.60 11.40
N GLN A 110 6.84 -1.92 10.31
CA GLN A 110 8.12 -2.18 9.63
C GLN A 110 9.35 -2.02 10.54
N ARG A 111 9.29 -1.09 11.50
CA ARG A 111 10.40 -0.81 12.43
C ARG A 111 10.77 -1.99 13.34
N PHE A 112 9.85 -2.94 13.53
CA PHE A 112 10.08 -4.13 14.36
C PHE A 112 10.68 -5.29 13.56
N VAL A 113 10.60 -5.23 12.23
CA VAL A 113 11.09 -6.28 11.31
C VAL A 113 12.41 -5.90 10.66
N LEU A 114 12.74 -4.60 10.66
CA LEU A 114 14.03 -4.12 10.21
C LEU A 114 15.11 -4.46 11.25
N PRO A 115 16.29 -4.93 10.82
CA PRO A 115 17.40 -5.13 11.73
C PRO A 115 17.74 -3.80 12.40
N VAL A 116 17.82 -3.81 13.73
CA VAL A 116 18.30 -2.65 14.48
C VAL A 116 19.72 -2.38 14.00
N ALA A 117 19.96 -1.21 13.42
CA ALA A 117 21.29 -0.75 13.03
C ALA A 117 22.11 -0.45 14.30
N SER A 118 22.38 -1.48 15.11
CA SER A 118 23.17 -1.34 16.31
C SER A 118 24.64 -1.42 15.92
N GLU A 119 25.33 -0.28 15.99
CA GLU A 119 26.79 -0.16 15.90
C GLU A 119 27.56 -0.88 17.03
N GLN A 120 26.87 -1.68 17.86
CA GLN A 120 27.39 -2.37 19.05
C GLN A 120 27.27 -3.90 18.97
N ALA A 121 27.41 -4.47 17.77
CA ALA A 121 27.32 -5.91 17.49
C ALA A 121 28.58 -6.69 17.91
N GLN A 122 28.88 -6.78 19.22
CA GLN A 122 29.99 -7.64 19.70
C GLN A 122 29.64 -8.71 20.73
N GLU A 123 28.41 -8.80 21.28
CA GLU A 123 28.14 -9.76 22.36
C GLU A 123 26.93 -10.71 22.20
N GLN A 124 26.24 -10.78 21.05
CA GLN A 124 25.05 -11.65 20.94
C GLN A 124 24.95 -12.45 19.65
N GLN A 125 25.67 -13.57 19.62
CA GLN A 125 25.68 -14.55 18.51
C GLN A 125 24.34 -15.30 18.34
N GLU A 126 23.51 -15.42 19.38
CA GLU A 126 22.17 -16.03 19.28
C GLU A 126 21.09 -15.08 18.72
N THR A 127 21.29 -13.76 18.82
CA THR A 127 20.34 -12.77 18.28
C THR A 127 20.50 -12.61 16.76
N GLU A 128 21.70 -12.87 16.21
CA GLU A 128 21.98 -12.76 14.77
C GLU A 128 21.11 -13.71 13.91
N GLN A 129 20.82 -14.91 14.40
CA GLN A 129 20.09 -15.91 13.60
C GLN A 129 18.60 -15.57 13.43
N LEU A 130 17.99 -14.86 14.39
CA LEU A 130 16.59 -14.40 14.30
C LEU A 130 16.43 -13.09 13.52
N ALA A 131 17.49 -12.27 13.47
CA ALA A 131 17.48 -11.01 12.74
C ALA A 131 17.53 -11.21 11.22
N ASP A 132 18.29 -12.21 10.75
CA ASP A 132 18.39 -12.55 9.33
C ASP A 132 17.00 -12.96 8.77
N ASP A 133 16.27 -13.78 9.53
CA ASP A 133 14.94 -14.31 9.15
C ASP A 133 13.86 -13.22 8.99
N SER A 134 13.97 -12.10 9.71
CA SER A 134 12.92 -11.08 9.76
C SER A 134 12.97 -10.12 8.57
N SER A 135 14.15 -9.88 8.01
CA SER A 135 14.35 -8.96 6.87
C SER A 135 13.52 -9.35 5.64
N HIS A 136 13.43 -10.66 5.38
CA HIS A 136 12.68 -11.24 4.27
C HIS A 136 11.18 -10.98 4.32
N VAL A 137 10.63 -10.69 5.51
CA VAL A 137 9.19 -10.38 5.67
C VAL A 137 8.82 -9.12 4.89
N LEU A 138 9.68 -8.09 4.96
CA LEU A 138 9.42 -6.82 4.27
C LEU A 138 9.58 -6.98 2.75
N ASP A 139 10.62 -7.67 2.30
CA ASP A 139 10.83 -7.97 0.88
C ASP A 139 9.67 -8.77 0.31
N LYS A 140 9.21 -9.79 1.05
CA LYS A 140 8.05 -10.60 0.69
C LYS A 140 6.79 -9.74 0.57
N TYR A 141 6.54 -8.85 1.53
CA TYR A 141 5.40 -7.94 1.53
C TYR A 141 5.42 -7.01 0.30
N VAL A 142 6.56 -6.37 0.02
CA VAL A 142 6.73 -5.47 -1.14
C VAL A 142 6.54 -6.24 -2.44
N MET A 143 7.13 -7.44 -2.54
CA MET A 143 7.02 -8.30 -3.70
C MET A 143 5.56 -8.71 -3.99
N LEU A 144 4.79 -9.09 -2.96
CA LEU A 144 3.36 -9.42 -3.12
C LEU A 144 2.53 -8.20 -3.60
N CYS A 145 2.82 -7.01 -3.10
CA CYS A 145 2.17 -5.78 -3.57
C CYS A 145 2.50 -5.49 -5.05
N ARG A 146 3.79 -5.62 -5.45
CA ARG A 146 4.22 -5.42 -6.84
C ARG A 146 3.59 -6.44 -7.78
N GLN A 147 3.53 -7.71 -7.38
CA GLN A 147 2.91 -8.79 -8.16
C GLN A 147 1.41 -8.58 -8.34
N SER A 148 0.72 -8.02 -7.34
CA SER A 148 -0.71 -7.68 -7.45
C SER A 148 -0.99 -6.62 -8.53
N CYS A 149 -0.02 -5.75 -8.80
CA CYS A 149 -0.07 -4.78 -9.90
C CYS A 149 0.70 -5.23 -11.16
N GLY A 150 1.17 -6.47 -11.17
CA GLY A 150 1.92 -7.06 -12.27
C GLY A 150 0.99 -7.62 -13.34
N PHE A 151 1.46 -7.59 -14.58
CA PHE A 151 0.87 -8.40 -15.65
C PHE A 151 1.87 -8.68 -16.75
N GLN A 152 1.75 -9.85 -17.36
CA GLN A 152 2.55 -10.21 -18.52
C GLN A 152 1.80 -9.76 -19.78
N SER A 153 2.25 -8.65 -20.36
CA SER A 153 1.86 -8.28 -21.72
C SER A 153 2.58 -9.17 -22.72
N PRO A 154 1.96 -9.61 -23.83
CA PRO A 154 2.66 -10.33 -24.90
C PRO A 154 3.92 -9.62 -25.42
N CYS A 155 4.00 -8.29 -25.26
CA CYS A 155 5.12 -7.47 -25.71
C CYS A 155 6.19 -7.18 -24.63
N CYS A 156 5.99 -7.57 -23.36
CA CYS A 156 6.99 -7.37 -22.29
C CYS A 156 7.50 -8.74 -21.80
N HIS A 157 8.80 -9.00 -21.94
CA HIS A 157 9.45 -10.22 -21.43
C HIS A 157 9.95 -10.11 -19.99
N ASN A 158 9.71 -8.97 -19.31
CA ASN A 158 10.13 -8.77 -17.94
C ASN A 158 9.14 -9.47 -16.98
N ALA A 159 9.57 -10.56 -16.34
CA ALA A 159 8.77 -11.31 -15.37
C ALA A 159 8.44 -10.49 -14.11
N GLU A 160 9.23 -9.46 -13.81
CA GLU A 160 9.06 -8.56 -12.67
C GLU A 160 8.32 -7.27 -13.02
N TYR A 161 7.73 -7.21 -14.23
CA TYR A 161 6.99 -6.04 -14.68
C TYR A 161 5.80 -5.75 -13.75
N THR A 162 5.75 -4.51 -13.24
CA THR A 162 4.65 -4.00 -12.42
C THR A 162 4.23 -2.60 -12.84
N MET A 163 2.93 -2.32 -12.78
CA MET A 163 2.41 -0.97 -12.95
C MET A 163 2.58 -0.12 -11.69
N LEU A 164 2.93 -0.72 -10.54
CA LEU A 164 3.11 0.00 -9.29
C LEU A 164 4.29 0.98 -9.43
N PRO A 165 4.11 2.30 -9.32
CA PRO A 165 5.23 3.23 -9.23
C PRO A 165 6.14 2.85 -8.09
N GLU A 166 7.44 2.89 -8.36
CA GLU A 166 8.41 2.92 -7.28
C GLU A 166 8.19 4.20 -6.47
N ARG A 167 8.55 4.14 -5.19
CA ARG A 167 8.61 5.36 -4.40
C ARG A 167 9.64 6.25 -5.12
N TYR A 168 9.48 7.56 -5.11
CA TYR A 168 10.63 8.43 -5.33
C TYR A 168 11.59 8.07 -4.18
N ALA A 169 12.51 7.16 -4.44
CA ALA A 169 13.69 7.06 -3.61
C ALA A 169 14.26 8.47 -3.66
N ASP A 170 14.74 8.96 -2.54
CA ASP A 170 15.59 10.14 -2.50
C ASP A 170 16.92 9.77 -3.20
N SER A 171 16.85 9.29 -4.44
CA SER A 171 17.99 9.11 -5.30
C SER A 171 18.47 10.52 -5.53
N ASP A 172 19.49 10.87 -4.77
CA ASP A 172 20.30 12.10 -4.84
C ASP A 172 20.96 12.29 -6.22
N ASP A 173 20.43 11.66 -7.27
CA ASP A 173 20.78 11.94 -8.66
C ASP A 173 20.06 13.25 -9.03
N GLU A 174 20.57 14.34 -8.44
CA GLU A 174 20.28 15.75 -8.71
C GLU A 174 20.71 16.12 -10.13
N GLY A 175 20.28 15.34 -11.12
CA GLY A 175 20.38 15.72 -12.52
C GLY A 175 19.48 16.94 -12.74
N ASP A 176 20.10 18.13 -12.80
CA ASP A 176 19.57 19.50 -12.89
C ASP A 176 18.43 19.77 -13.91
N ASP A 177 17.94 18.78 -14.66
CA ASP A 177 16.98 18.95 -15.75
C ASP A 177 15.57 18.36 -15.49
N GLU A 178 15.30 17.67 -14.36
CA GLU A 178 13.99 17.03 -14.10
C GLU A 178 12.99 17.84 -13.26
N GLU A 179 13.37 18.99 -12.70
CA GLU A 179 12.54 19.74 -11.74
C GLU A 179 11.23 20.28 -12.37
N ASP A 180 11.25 20.60 -13.67
CA ASP A 180 10.07 21.06 -14.42
C ASP A 180 9.06 19.93 -14.71
N VAL A 181 9.51 18.67 -14.70
CA VAL A 181 8.61 17.53 -14.93
C VAL A 181 7.70 17.34 -13.73
N ALA A 182 8.01 17.85 -12.54
CA ALA A 182 7.24 17.55 -11.33
C ALA A 182 5.89 18.29 -11.21
N ARG A 183 5.78 19.52 -11.75
CA ARG A 183 4.62 20.39 -11.47
C ARG A 183 3.44 20.10 -12.38
N LEU A 184 2.26 19.94 -11.79
CA LEU A 184 1.01 19.69 -12.51
C LEU A 184 0.25 21.00 -12.71
N GLU A 185 -0.19 21.26 -13.94
CA GLU A 185 -1.09 22.37 -14.24
C GLU A 185 -2.53 22.02 -13.81
N LEU A 186 -3.03 22.71 -12.79
CA LEU A 186 -4.37 22.54 -12.21
C LEU A 186 -5.22 23.81 -12.35
N LEU A 187 -6.56 23.66 -12.31
CA LEU A 187 -7.49 24.80 -12.23
C LEU A 187 -7.41 25.37 -10.82
N LEU A 188 -7.69 26.66 -10.66
CA LEU A 188 -7.65 27.29 -9.34
C LEU A 188 -8.52 26.55 -8.29
N GLU A 189 -9.73 26.15 -8.66
CA GLU A 189 -10.63 25.35 -7.80
C GLU A 189 -10.01 23.99 -7.38
N GLN A 190 -9.20 23.38 -8.26
CA GLN A 190 -8.50 22.13 -7.97
C GLN A 190 -7.29 22.34 -7.06
N VAL A 191 -6.63 23.49 -7.18
CA VAL A 191 -5.54 23.90 -6.28
C VAL A 191 -6.08 24.11 -4.86
N GLU A 192 -7.23 24.76 -4.73
CA GLU A 192 -7.90 24.97 -3.44
C GLU A 192 -8.29 23.65 -2.75
N ALA A 193 -8.46 22.56 -3.51
CA ALA A 193 -8.77 21.23 -2.99
C ALA A 193 -7.54 20.43 -2.53
N LEU A 194 -6.31 20.90 -2.76
CA LEU A 194 -5.08 20.17 -2.38
C LEU A 194 -4.92 19.93 -0.86
N PRO A 195 -5.24 20.87 0.04
CA PRO A 195 -5.17 20.60 1.48
C PRO A 195 -6.11 19.47 1.90
N GLU A 196 -7.31 19.41 1.31
CA GLU A 196 -8.27 18.34 1.56
C GLU A 196 -7.81 17.01 0.96
N LEU A 197 -7.20 17.03 -0.23
CA LEU A 197 -6.53 15.86 -0.81
C LEU A 197 -5.47 15.31 0.13
N HIS A 198 -4.60 16.16 0.67
CA HIS A 198 -3.56 15.75 1.61
C HIS A 198 -4.17 15.11 2.86
N ARG A 199 -5.14 15.78 3.50
CA ARG A 199 -5.82 15.29 4.70
C ARG A 199 -6.46 13.91 4.48
N ARG A 200 -7.19 13.73 3.38
CA ARG A 200 -7.81 12.44 3.02
C ARG A 200 -6.78 11.39 2.61
N GLY A 201 -5.69 11.82 1.97
CA GLY A 201 -4.54 10.96 1.65
C GLY A 201 -3.92 10.34 2.89
N VAL A 202 -3.71 11.13 3.95
CA VAL A 202 -3.23 10.64 5.26
C VAL A 202 -4.22 9.60 5.83
N GLU A 203 -5.50 9.93 5.89
CA GLU A 203 -6.53 9.00 6.42
C GLU A 203 -6.64 7.71 5.59
N PHE A 204 -6.48 7.82 4.27
CA PHE A 204 -6.36 6.69 3.35
C PHE A 204 -5.13 5.84 3.69
N CYS A 205 -3.94 6.42 3.87
CA CYS A 205 -2.72 5.68 4.20
C CYS A 205 -2.84 4.90 5.52
N TYR A 206 -3.56 5.42 6.51
CA TYR A 206 -3.80 4.75 7.80
C TYR A 206 -5.05 3.87 7.86
N HIS A 207 -5.59 3.46 6.71
CA HIS A 207 -6.80 2.63 6.60
C HIS A 207 -8.06 3.19 7.30
N ARG A 208 -8.12 4.52 7.52
CA ARG A 208 -9.30 5.19 8.07
C ARG A 208 -10.26 5.65 6.98
N GLU A 209 -9.77 5.71 5.74
CA GLU A 209 -10.57 5.96 4.56
C GLU A 209 -10.48 4.80 3.55
N GLU A 210 -11.64 4.35 3.08
CA GLU A 210 -11.75 3.29 2.07
C GLU A 210 -11.30 3.78 0.68
N VAL A 211 -10.73 2.87 -0.11
CA VAL A 211 -10.15 3.20 -1.42
C VAL A 211 -11.19 3.74 -2.41
N GLU A 212 -12.44 3.25 -2.34
CA GLU A 212 -13.54 3.70 -3.18
C GLU A 212 -13.91 5.15 -2.89
N SER A 213 -14.00 5.51 -1.61
CA SER A 213 -14.34 6.86 -1.16
C SER A 213 -13.25 7.85 -1.55
N PHE A 214 -11.99 7.48 -1.32
CA PHE A 214 -10.85 8.31 -1.65
C PHE A 214 -10.71 8.50 -3.17
N TYR A 215 -10.84 7.42 -3.94
CA TYR A 215 -10.79 7.50 -5.40
C TYR A 215 -11.98 8.28 -5.99
N ALA A 216 -13.19 8.14 -5.45
CA ALA A 216 -14.34 8.91 -5.88
C ALA A 216 -14.14 10.42 -5.68
N PHE A 217 -13.50 10.81 -4.57
CA PHE A 217 -13.06 12.18 -4.36
C PHE A 217 -12.07 12.64 -5.42
N LEU A 218 -11.02 11.85 -5.69
CA LEU A 218 -10.06 12.17 -6.74
C LEU A 218 -10.74 12.38 -8.10
N ALA A 219 -11.62 11.46 -8.50
CA ALA A 219 -12.33 11.52 -9.78
C ALA A 219 -13.26 12.73 -9.87
N THR A 220 -13.99 13.03 -8.80
CA THR A 220 -14.94 14.16 -8.76
C THR A 220 -14.21 15.50 -8.76
N THR A 221 -13.18 15.64 -7.95
CA THR A 221 -12.43 16.90 -7.78
C THR A 221 -11.55 17.21 -8.99
N PHE A 222 -10.83 16.21 -9.52
CA PHE A 222 -9.82 16.44 -10.56
C PHE A 222 -10.31 16.13 -11.98
N GLY A 223 -11.47 15.47 -12.13
CA GLY A 223 -12.10 15.20 -13.42
C GLY A 223 -11.13 14.56 -14.43
N ALA A 224 -11.00 15.16 -15.61
CA ALA A 224 -10.10 14.69 -16.66
C ALA A 224 -8.60 14.67 -16.27
N ARG A 225 -8.21 15.32 -15.17
CA ARG A 225 -6.83 15.35 -14.66
C ARG A 225 -6.56 14.30 -13.58
N VAL A 226 -7.56 13.49 -13.21
CA VAL A 226 -7.44 12.49 -12.14
C VAL A 226 -6.26 11.54 -12.34
N GLU A 227 -6.02 11.07 -13.57
CA GLU A 227 -4.92 10.18 -13.89
C GLU A 227 -3.56 10.84 -13.60
N ARG A 228 -3.39 12.10 -14.05
CA ARG A 228 -2.15 12.85 -13.82
C ARG A 228 -1.91 13.11 -12.33
N VAL A 229 -2.95 13.48 -11.60
CA VAL A 229 -2.89 13.68 -10.14
C VAL A 229 -2.52 12.37 -9.45
N LEU A 230 -3.17 11.27 -9.83
CA LEU A 230 -2.94 9.94 -9.27
C LEU A 230 -1.48 9.50 -9.47
N TRP A 231 -0.93 9.62 -10.67
CA TRP A 231 0.47 9.22 -10.93
C TRP A 231 1.49 10.05 -10.14
N ARG A 232 1.16 11.29 -9.77
CA ARG A 232 1.99 12.11 -8.86
C ARG A 232 1.81 11.73 -7.40
N LEU A 233 0.61 11.30 -7.02
CA LEU A 233 0.27 10.92 -5.66
C LEU A 233 0.82 9.56 -5.27
N LEU A 234 0.78 8.57 -6.17
CA LEU A 234 1.14 7.18 -5.87
C LEU A 234 2.56 7.05 -5.27
N PRO A 235 3.62 7.66 -5.83
CA PRO A 235 4.95 7.60 -5.23
C PRO A 235 5.07 8.24 -3.83
N LYS A 236 4.09 9.06 -3.43
CA LYS A 236 4.06 9.76 -2.13
C LYS A 236 3.38 8.94 -1.03
N ILE A 237 2.80 7.78 -1.36
CA ILE A 237 2.25 6.82 -0.39
C ILE A 237 3.35 5.81 -0.07
N VAL A 238 3.92 5.79 1.15
CA VAL A 238 5.02 4.88 1.50
C VAL A 238 4.55 3.43 1.53
N ASP A 239 3.39 3.15 2.13
CA ASP A 239 2.79 1.82 2.19
C ASP A 239 2.46 1.25 0.79
N GLU A 240 3.14 0.18 0.38
CA GLU A 240 2.95 -0.42 -0.93
C GLU A 240 1.57 -1.07 -1.11
N GLU A 241 0.93 -1.58 -0.06
CA GLU A 241 -0.43 -2.11 -0.17
C GLU A 241 -1.42 -0.99 -0.48
N ARG A 242 -1.31 0.15 0.22
CA ARG A 242 -2.18 1.32 -0.04
C ARG A 242 -1.95 1.89 -1.42
N ARG A 243 -0.68 2.01 -1.83
CA ARG A 243 -0.33 2.46 -3.18
C ARG A 243 -0.91 1.54 -4.25
N ALA A 244 -0.77 0.22 -4.05
CA ALA A 244 -1.28 -0.79 -4.98
C ALA A 244 -2.82 -0.83 -5.00
N ALA A 245 -3.49 -0.73 -3.85
CA ALA A 245 -4.95 -0.68 -3.76
C ALA A 245 -5.52 0.51 -4.56
N LEU A 246 -4.93 1.70 -4.41
CA LEU A 246 -5.36 2.89 -5.14
C LEU A 246 -5.14 2.75 -6.66
N LEU A 247 -3.98 2.22 -7.07
CA LEU A 247 -3.69 1.96 -8.48
C LEU A 247 -4.66 0.94 -9.08
N LEU A 248 -4.90 -0.19 -8.39
CA LEU A 248 -5.83 -1.21 -8.86
C LEU A 248 -7.26 -0.68 -8.96
N ARG A 249 -7.68 0.20 -8.04
CA ARG A 249 -8.99 0.88 -8.14
C ARG A 249 -9.08 1.73 -9.41
N HIS A 250 -8.02 2.48 -9.71
CA HIS A 250 -7.96 3.27 -10.94
C HIS A 250 -8.01 2.38 -12.19
N LEU A 251 -7.17 1.36 -12.28
CA LEU A 251 -7.10 0.43 -13.42
C LEU A 251 -8.38 -0.42 -13.56
N GLY A 252 -9.12 -0.65 -12.47
CA GLY A 252 -10.43 -1.27 -12.52
C GLY A 252 -11.48 -0.40 -13.24
N THR A 253 -11.34 0.92 -13.11
CA THR A 253 -12.26 1.91 -13.71
C THR A 253 -11.78 2.34 -15.11
N HIS A 254 -10.48 2.49 -15.29
CA HIS A 254 -9.80 2.90 -16.53
C HIS A 254 -8.78 1.82 -16.89
N PRO A 255 -9.22 0.73 -17.52
CA PRO A 255 -8.35 -0.41 -17.73
C PRO A 255 -7.27 -0.16 -18.78
N ASP A 256 -7.36 0.91 -19.56
CA ASP A 256 -6.37 1.18 -20.60
C ASP A 256 -5.11 1.79 -19.99
N ALA A 257 -4.02 1.04 -20.08
CA ALA A 257 -2.73 1.44 -19.56
C ALA A 257 -1.68 1.38 -20.67
N HIS A 258 -0.63 2.18 -20.51
CA HIS A 258 0.58 2.06 -21.31
C HIS A 258 1.63 1.29 -20.52
N THR A 259 2.30 0.34 -21.16
CA THR A 259 3.40 -0.37 -20.51
C THR A 259 4.57 0.57 -20.30
N ARG A 260 5.23 0.51 -19.13
CA ARG A 260 6.47 1.27 -18.89
C ARG A 260 7.65 0.73 -19.70
N CYS A 261 7.62 -0.57 -20.02
CA CYS A 261 8.73 -1.27 -20.67
C CYS A 261 8.90 -0.80 -22.14
N CYS A 262 7.80 -0.59 -22.87
CA CYS A 262 7.83 -0.31 -24.31
C CYS A 262 6.74 0.66 -24.79
N GLY A 263 5.94 1.24 -23.88
CA GLY A 263 4.87 2.18 -24.22
C GLY A 263 3.67 1.54 -24.91
N ALA A 264 3.57 0.21 -24.95
CA ALA A 264 2.46 -0.46 -25.61
C ALA A 264 1.14 -0.20 -24.86
N LYS A 265 0.09 0.18 -25.59
CA LYS A 265 -1.25 0.31 -25.04
C LYS A 265 -1.85 -1.08 -24.85
N VAL A 266 -2.33 -1.36 -23.64
CA VAL A 266 -2.89 -2.66 -23.25
C VAL A 266 -4.04 -2.49 -22.27
N CYS A 267 -4.99 -3.41 -22.31
CA CYS A 267 -6.05 -3.46 -21.32
C CYS A 267 -5.58 -4.20 -20.06
N PHE A 268 -5.59 -3.55 -18.90
CA PHE A 268 -5.21 -4.15 -17.63
C PHE A 268 -6.12 -5.32 -17.23
N LYS A 269 -7.37 -5.39 -17.70
CA LYS A 269 -8.29 -6.50 -17.36
C LYS A 269 -8.02 -7.75 -18.19
N CYS A 270 -8.06 -7.66 -19.52
CA CYS A 270 -7.93 -8.82 -20.42
C CYS A 270 -6.53 -9.01 -21.03
N LYS A 271 -5.63 -8.04 -20.83
CA LYS A 271 -4.25 -8.02 -21.37
C LYS A 271 -4.15 -7.92 -22.90
N ALA A 272 -5.26 -7.67 -23.60
CA ALA A 272 -5.26 -7.45 -25.04
C ALA A 272 -4.61 -6.10 -25.40
N THR A 273 -3.93 -6.06 -26.54
CA THR A 273 -3.41 -4.83 -27.17
C THR A 273 -4.50 -4.01 -27.85
N ASP A 274 -5.62 -4.66 -28.17
CA ASP A 274 -6.71 -4.07 -28.94
C ASP A 274 -7.73 -3.48 -27.96
N HIS A 275 -7.69 -2.16 -27.86
CA HIS A 275 -8.50 -1.37 -26.96
C HIS A 275 -10.00 -1.54 -27.24
N HIS A 276 -10.74 -1.95 -26.20
CA HIS A 276 -12.19 -2.18 -26.27
C HIS A 276 -12.95 -1.34 -25.22
N ASP A 277 -12.46 -0.14 -24.85
CA ASP A 277 -13.11 0.77 -23.88
C ASP A 277 -13.60 0.09 -22.59
N GLY A 278 -12.82 -0.89 -22.10
CA GLY A 278 -13.18 -1.67 -20.90
C GLY A 278 -14.29 -2.72 -21.07
N ALA A 279 -14.86 -2.89 -22.27
CA ALA A 279 -15.77 -3.98 -22.63
C ALA A 279 -15.02 -5.33 -22.76
N CYS A 280 -14.41 -5.81 -21.67
CA CYS A 280 -13.60 -7.03 -21.63
C CYS A 280 -14.43 -8.32 -21.70
N ARG A 281 -15.76 -8.22 -21.88
CA ARG A 281 -16.72 -9.32 -21.70
C ARG A 281 -16.51 -10.48 -22.68
N ASP A 282 -15.85 -10.23 -23.80
CA ASP A 282 -15.75 -11.22 -24.87
C ASP A 282 -14.59 -12.22 -24.68
N PHE A 283 -13.68 -11.99 -23.72
CA PHE A 283 -12.48 -12.82 -23.51
C PHE A 283 -12.46 -13.61 -22.20
N ILE A 284 -13.39 -13.33 -21.29
CA ILE A 284 -13.53 -14.06 -20.05
C ILE A 284 -14.82 -14.88 -20.19
N GLU A 285 -14.70 -16.14 -20.61
CA GLU A 285 -15.81 -17.08 -20.51
C GLU A 285 -16.25 -17.12 -19.03
N ASP A 286 -17.52 -16.76 -18.79
CA ASP A 286 -18.14 -16.42 -17.48
C ASP A 286 -18.00 -17.48 -16.36
N GLU A 287 -17.38 -18.64 -16.61
CA GLU A 287 -17.32 -19.75 -15.65
C GLU A 287 -15.98 -19.97 -14.94
N SER A 288 -14.90 -19.23 -15.25
CA SER A 288 -13.56 -19.60 -14.74
C SER A 288 -12.73 -18.50 -14.07
N VAL A 289 -13.15 -17.23 -14.11
CA VAL A 289 -12.41 -16.17 -13.39
C VAL A 289 -12.99 -16.01 -12.01
N VAL A 290 -12.29 -16.57 -11.02
CA VAL A 290 -12.43 -16.18 -9.62
C VAL A 290 -12.05 -14.71 -9.57
N GLU A 291 -13.03 -13.80 -9.62
CA GLU A 291 -12.83 -12.43 -9.18
C GLU A 291 -12.41 -12.52 -7.71
N SER A 292 -11.10 -12.57 -7.44
CA SER A 292 -10.54 -12.36 -6.12
C SER A 292 -10.65 -10.86 -5.79
N MET A 293 -11.85 -10.30 -5.97
CA MET A 293 -12.14 -9.04 -5.35
C MET A 293 -12.11 -9.33 -3.85
N ALA A 294 -11.13 -8.71 -3.21
CA ALA A 294 -11.08 -8.51 -1.77
C ALA A 294 -12.26 -7.62 -1.34
N GLN A 295 -13.49 -7.99 -1.71
CA GLN A 295 -14.69 -7.40 -1.14
C GLN A 295 -14.59 -7.64 0.36
N PRO A 296 -14.67 -6.58 1.17
CA PRO A 296 -14.85 -6.75 2.60
C PRO A 296 -16.03 -7.71 2.77
N LEU A 297 -15.81 -8.85 3.43
CA LEU A 297 -16.92 -9.69 3.87
C LEU A 297 -17.94 -8.74 4.51
N PRO A 298 -19.22 -8.79 4.11
CA PRO A 298 -20.21 -7.88 4.64
C PRO A 298 -20.09 -7.92 6.16
N ARG A 299 -19.83 -6.75 6.77
CA ARG A 299 -19.90 -6.63 8.22
C ARG A 299 -21.26 -7.19 8.60
N ILE A 300 -21.27 -8.33 9.29
CA ILE A 300 -22.49 -8.86 9.90
C ILE A 300 -22.92 -7.74 10.83
N ALA A 301 -23.86 -6.92 10.37
CA ALA A 301 -24.51 -5.95 11.22
C ALA A 301 -25.07 -6.76 12.37
N ALA A 302 -24.62 -6.45 13.60
CA ALA A 302 -25.24 -7.00 14.77
C ALA A 302 -26.69 -6.50 14.77
N GLU A 303 -27.60 -7.28 14.18
CA GLU A 303 -29.03 -7.09 14.30
C GLU A 303 -29.39 -7.34 15.76
N GLY A 304 -29.41 -6.27 16.55
CA GLY A 304 -29.60 -6.33 17.98
C GLY A 304 -29.93 -4.96 18.56
N ASP A 305 -30.85 -4.24 17.93
CA ASP A 305 -31.58 -3.13 18.56
C ASP A 305 -33.05 -3.26 18.14
N GLU A 306 -33.79 -4.06 18.91
CA GLU A 306 -35.24 -4.00 18.93
C GLU A 306 -35.65 -2.65 19.54
N PRO A 307 -36.52 -1.85 18.90
CA PRO A 307 -37.03 -0.64 19.50
C PRO A 307 -38.00 -1.02 20.62
N GLU A 308 -37.53 -0.94 21.88
CA GLU A 308 -38.37 -1.07 23.06
C GLU A 308 -39.41 0.06 23.05
N SER A 309 -40.67 -0.32 22.85
CA SER A 309 -41.80 0.58 22.73
C SER A 309 -42.10 1.25 24.08
N ASP A 310 -41.96 2.59 24.11
CA ASP A 310 -42.44 3.46 25.18
C ASP A 310 -43.97 3.44 25.27
N ALA A 311 -44.52 2.46 25.98
CA ALA A 311 -45.92 2.45 26.41
C ALA A 311 -46.11 1.59 27.67
N ALA A 312 -45.74 2.16 28.84
CA ALA A 312 -46.43 2.06 30.13
C ALA A 312 -45.46 2.01 31.32
N ARG A 313 -45.38 3.11 32.07
CA ARG A 313 -45.71 3.13 33.52
C ARG A 313 -45.46 4.51 34.12
N ALA A 314 -46.55 5.24 34.34
CA ALA A 314 -46.63 6.19 35.43
C ALA A 314 -46.83 5.43 36.75
N ALA A 315 -46.24 5.99 37.81
CA ALA A 315 -46.52 5.78 39.23
C ALA A 315 -45.91 4.53 39.92
N LEU A 316 -44.84 4.73 40.69
CA LEU A 316 -44.85 4.80 42.16
C LEU A 316 -43.43 4.57 42.74
N GLY A 317 -43.08 5.36 43.75
CA GLY A 317 -42.34 4.83 44.91
C GLY A 317 -40.85 5.09 44.99
N SER A 318 -40.51 6.17 45.68
CA SER A 318 -39.23 6.40 46.38
C SER A 318 -38.86 5.25 47.33
N THR A 319 -37.63 4.72 47.23
CA THR A 319 -36.74 4.41 48.37
C THR A 319 -35.28 4.11 47.94
N ARG A 320 -34.36 4.86 48.56
CA ARG A 320 -32.96 4.59 48.96
C ARG A 320 -32.22 3.30 48.54
N ALA A 321 -30.96 3.56 48.17
CA ALA A 321 -29.69 2.92 48.59
C ALA A 321 -29.28 1.54 48.02
N GLY A 322 -28.10 1.53 47.37
CA GLY A 322 -27.24 0.35 47.19
C GLY A 322 -26.43 0.40 45.89
N PRO A 323 -25.08 0.27 45.91
CA PRO A 323 -24.28 0.15 44.69
C PRO A 323 -24.35 -1.30 44.17
N PRO A 324 -24.37 -1.54 42.85
CA PRO A 324 -24.31 -2.90 42.32
C PRO A 324 -22.88 -3.48 42.36
N PRO A 325 -22.76 -4.82 42.45
CA PRO A 325 -21.49 -5.51 42.57
C PRO A 325 -20.77 -5.68 41.22
N ALA A 326 -19.47 -5.89 41.31
CA ALA A 326 -18.59 -6.33 40.24
C ALA A 326 -19.11 -7.59 39.52
N PHE A 327 -19.19 -7.53 38.20
CA PHE A 327 -19.31 -8.72 37.35
C PHE A 327 -17.95 -9.01 36.73
N ALA A 328 -17.32 -10.06 37.26
CA ALA A 328 -16.22 -10.76 36.65
C ALA A 328 -16.76 -11.93 35.80
N ALA A 329 -16.02 -12.23 34.73
CA ALA A 329 -15.88 -13.53 34.06
C ALA A 329 -17.04 -14.09 33.20
N ARG A 330 -16.82 -14.06 31.88
CA ARG A 330 -16.99 -15.13 30.87
C ARG A 330 -16.60 -14.49 29.52
N ALA A 331 -15.67 -15.00 28.71
CA ALA A 331 -15.53 -16.37 28.27
C ALA A 331 -14.07 -16.73 27.94
N ALA A 332 -13.63 -17.86 28.45
CA ALA A 332 -12.57 -18.69 27.88
C ALA A 332 -13.19 -20.07 27.66
N ALA A 333 -13.20 -20.54 26.41
CA ALA A 333 -13.17 -21.95 26.01
C ALA A 333 -13.65 -22.10 24.55
N SER A 334 -12.71 -22.29 23.63
CA SER A 334 -12.87 -23.21 22.49
C SER A 334 -11.52 -23.39 21.80
N LEU A 335 -10.70 -24.30 22.34
CA LEU A 335 -9.56 -24.92 21.65
C LEU A 335 -9.14 -26.16 22.46
N ALA A 336 -9.80 -27.28 22.21
CA ALA A 336 -9.27 -28.63 22.43
C ALA A 336 -10.35 -29.67 22.07
N ALA A 337 -10.25 -30.27 20.88
CA ALA A 337 -10.49 -31.70 20.65
C ALA A 337 -10.42 -32.03 19.16
N ALA A 338 -9.25 -32.47 18.71
CA ALA A 338 -9.13 -33.54 17.72
C ALA A 338 -7.74 -34.17 17.87
N GLY A 339 -7.66 -35.19 18.71
CA GLY A 339 -6.49 -36.04 18.83
C GLY A 339 -6.42 -37.06 17.68
N GLN A 340 -5.20 -37.26 17.21
CA GLN A 340 -4.56 -38.54 16.90
C GLN A 340 -5.22 -39.47 15.86
N GLY A 341 -4.49 -39.68 14.75
CA GLY A 341 -4.43 -41.00 14.13
C GLY A 341 -4.56 -41.06 12.60
N ALA A 342 -3.55 -40.62 11.86
CA ALA A 342 -3.25 -41.19 10.54
C ALA A 342 -1.78 -40.96 10.19
N SER A 343 -0.98 -42.03 10.32
CA SER A 343 0.37 -42.11 9.77
C SER A 343 0.25 -42.33 8.26
N THR A 344 0.58 -41.31 7.48
CA THR A 344 0.82 -41.43 6.04
C THR A 344 2.16 -40.80 5.72
N ARG A 345 3.10 -41.64 5.27
CA ARG A 345 4.33 -41.25 4.59
C ARG A 345 3.99 -40.30 3.43
N VAL A 346 4.54 -39.10 3.47
CA VAL A 346 4.77 -38.22 2.33
C VAL A 346 6.19 -37.70 2.57
N GLY A 347 7.19 -38.25 1.89
CA GLY A 347 7.60 -37.74 0.58
C GLY A 347 8.63 -36.66 0.82
N GLY A 348 9.89 -37.08 1.01
CA GLY A 348 11.02 -36.17 1.14
C GLY A 348 11.09 -35.26 -0.08
N TRP A 349 11.24 -33.97 0.16
CA TRP A 349 11.70 -33.03 -0.85
C TRP A 349 13.21 -33.23 -0.92
N ASP A 350 13.65 -34.03 -1.89
CA ASP A 350 15.05 -34.11 -2.26
C ASP A 350 15.52 -32.70 -2.64
N GLU A 351 16.42 -32.18 -1.80
CA GLU A 351 17.35 -31.12 -2.14
C GLU A 351 18.04 -31.50 -3.46
N ALA A 352 17.69 -30.80 -4.54
CA ALA A 352 18.48 -30.83 -5.75
C ALA A 352 19.82 -30.17 -5.44
N GLN A 353 20.80 -31.01 -5.10
CA GLN A 353 22.21 -30.69 -5.00
C GLN A 353 22.67 -30.10 -6.34
N VAL A 354 22.73 -28.77 -6.42
CA VAL A 354 23.31 -28.06 -7.56
C VAL A 354 24.82 -28.20 -7.44
N ASP A 355 25.39 -29.05 -8.29
CA ASP A 355 26.83 -29.20 -8.46
C ASP A 355 27.48 -27.85 -8.77
N GLY A 356 28.33 -27.41 -7.84
CA GLY A 356 29.22 -26.27 -8.02
C GLY A 356 30.22 -26.53 -9.14
N ARG A 357 30.02 -25.87 -10.29
CA ARG A 357 31.10 -25.58 -11.24
C ARG A 357 31.47 -24.11 -11.14
N GLN A 358 32.59 -23.85 -10.48
CA GLN A 358 33.36 -22.61 -10.64
C GLN A 358 33.73 -22.40 -12.12
N PRO A 359 33.46 -21.23 -12.71
CA PRO A 359 34.14 -20.81 -13.91
C PRO A 359 35.49 -20.18 -13.58
N ASP A 360 36.52 -20.73 -14.21
CA ASP A 360 37.92 -20.27 -14.18
C ASP A 360 38.06 -18.77 -14.47
N ALA A 361 38.71 -18.06 -13.54
CA ALA A 361 39.27 -16.74 -13.76
C ALA A 361 40.55 -16.86 -14.61
N ARG A 362 40.43 -16.65 -15.92
CA ARG A 362 41.59 -16.38 -16.80
C ARG A 362 41.30 -15.27 -17.82
N GLY A 363 41.82 -14.09 -17.48
CA GLY A 363 42.68 -13.30 -18.37
C GLY A 363 42.04 -12.60 -19.57
N ARG A 364 41.77 -11.29 -19.41
CA ARG A 364 41.96 -10.31 -20.48
C ARG A 364 42.54 -9.02 -19.93
N ALA A 365 43.84 -8.85 -20.17
CA ALA A 365 44.51 -7.56 -20.12
C ALA A 365 44.00 -6.70 -21.27
N ALA A 366 43.40 -5.55 -20.96
CA ALA A 366 43.13 -4.51 -21.94
C ALA A 366 44.27 -3.49 -21.90
N LEU A 367 44.92 -3.37 -23.04
CA LEU A 367 45.96 -2.40 -23.37
C LEU A 367 45.44 -0.97 -23.25
N ALA A 368 46.11 -0.16 -22.44
CA ALA A 368 46.02 1.29 -22.50
C ALA A 368 46.58 1.78 -23.84
N GLN A 369 45.79 2.58 -24.57
CA GLN A 369 46.27 3.37 -25.70
C GLN A 369 46.62 4.79 -25.22
N PRO A 370 47.75 5.36 -25.67
CA PRO A 370 48.13 6.73 -25.32
C PRO A 370 47.44 7.74 -26.23
N VAL A 371 47.00 8.84 -25.61
CA VAL A 371 46.55 10.07 -26.28
C VAL A 371 47.75 10.72 -26.96
N GLY A 372 47.74 10.73 -28.29
CA GLY A 372 48.81 11.26 -29.13
C GLY A 372 48.41 12.56 -29.83
N ALA A 373 49.26 13.56 -29.65
CA ALA A 373 49.70 14.57 -30.62
C ALA A 373 48.71 15.67 -31.07
N VAL A 374 48.99 16.85 -30.49
CA VAL A 374 48.86 18.18 -31.09
C VAL A 374 49.50 18.22 -32.48
N SER A 375 48.78 18.77 -33.47
CA SER A 375 49.30 19.06 -34.81
C SER A 375 49.45 20.58 -34.98
N PRO A 376 50.65 21.08 -35.33
CA PRO A 376 50.85 22.45 -35.77
C PRO A 376 50.98 22.56 -37.30
N ASP A 377 50.88 23.80 -37.77
CA ASP A 377 51.20 24.37 -39.09
C ASP A 377 50.22 24.09 -40.24
N ALA A 378 50.04 24.95 -41.24
CA ALA A 378 50.24 26.38 -41.50
C ALA A 378 49.82 26.58 -42.98
N GLN A 379 49.42 27.79 -43.35
CA GLN A 379 49.50 28.35 -44.73
C GLN A 379 48.67 27.69 -45.86
N ARG A 380 47.56 28.34 -46.23
CA ARG A 380 47.44 29.10 -47.49
C ARG A 380 46.28 30.06 -47.48
#